data_AF-A0AAV1P3S4-F1
#
_entry.id   AF-A0AAV1P3S4-F1
#
_cell.length_a   1.000
_cell.length_b   1.000
_cell.length_c   1.000
_cell.angle_alpha   90.00
_cell.angle_beta   90.00
_cell.angle_gamma   90.00
#
_symmetry.space_group_name_H-M   'P 1'
#
loop_
_entity.id
_entity.type
_entity.pdbx_description
1 polymer ?
#
loop_
_entity_poly.entity_id
_entity_poly.type
_entity_poly.pdbx_seq_one_letter_code
_entity_poly.pdbx_strand_id
1 'polypeptide(L)' 'LPNVIGCIDGTHIPITAPAENEGDYVNRKSCHSINVQIICDAANLITNVEAKWPGSVHDARMYRESSLSNKFAC' A
#
# COMPACT_ATOMS: atom_id res chain seq x y z
N LEU A 1 -8.04 -3.08 -21.57
CA LEU A 1 -9.29 -3.22 -20.80
C LEU A 1 -10.06 -1.91 -20.91
N PRO A 2 -11.26 -1.89 -21.50
CA PRO A 2 -12.07 -0.67 -21.50
C PRO A 2 -12.47 -0.31 -20.05
N ASN A 3 -12.58 0.99 -19.76
CA ASN A 3 -13.04 1.54 -18.47
C ASN A 3 -12.12 1.29 -17.25
N VAL A 4 -10.81 1.15 -17.46
CA VAL A 4 -9.82 1.10 -16.37
C VAL A 4 -9.17 2.47 -16.22
N ILE A 5 -9.24 3.04 -15.01
CA ILE A 5 -8.67 4.35 -14.67
C ILE A 5 -7.23 4.27 -14.15
N GLY A 6 -6.81 3.10 -13.67
CA GLY A 6 -5.46 2.89 -13.15
C GLY A 6 -5.19 1.48 -12.62
N CYS A 7 -3.93 1.22 -12.32
CA CYS A 7 -3.42 0.03 -11.64
C CYS A 7 -3.24 0.34 -10.14
N ILE A 8 -3.48 -0.62 -9.25
CA ILE A 8 -3.20 -0.50 -7.82
C ILE A 8 -2.29 -1.64 -7.38
N ASP A 9 -1.26 -1.33 -6.59
CA ASP A 9 -0.38 -2.33 -6.01
C ASP A 9 0.21 -1.87 -4.67
N GLY A 10 0.63 -2.85 -3.85
CA GLY A 10 1.35 -2.64 -2.59
C GLY A 10 2.85 -2.82 -2.79
N THR A 11 3.66 -1.89 -2.30
CA THR A 11 5.12 -1.97 -2.36
C THR A 11 5.75 -1.75 -0.99
N HIS A 12 6.73 -2.58 -0.64
CA HIS A 12 7.43 -2.46 0.64
C HIS A 12 8.63 -1.53 0.52
N ILE A 13 8.59 -0.42 1.26
CA ILE A 13 9.73 0.50 1.41
C ILE A 13 10.50 0.10 2.67
N PRO A 14 11.78 -0.30 2.56
CA PRO A 14 12.59 -0.66 3.71
C PRO A 14 12.73 0.51 4.70
N ILE A 15 12.69 0.20 5.99
CA ILE A 15 12.94 1.17 7.06
C ILE A 15 13.94 0.59 8.05
N THR A 16 14.57 1.45 8.85
CA THR A 16 15.20 1.02 10.10
C THR A 16 14.11 0.53 11.06
N ALA A 17 14.39 -0.54 11.80
CA ALA A 17 13.47 -1.07 12.80
C ALA A 17 13.01 0.05 13.76
N PRO A 18 11.70 0.27 13.91
CA PRO A 18 11.21 1.27 14.84
C PRO A 18 11.39 0.79 16.28
N ALA A 19 11.50 1.73 17.22
CA ALA A 19 11.66 1.40 18.64
C ALA A 19 10.36 0.88 19.28
N GLU A 20 9.21 1.32 18.78
CA GLU A 20 7.89 0.93 19.26
C GLU A 20 7.20 0.03 18.24
N ASN A 21 6.54 -1.03 18.72
CA ASN A 21 5.78 -1.98 17.90
C ASN A 21 6.56 -2.51 16.69
N GLU A 22 7.86 -2.75 16.87
CA GLU A 22 8.80 -3.20 15.84
C GLU A 22 8.27 -4.36 14.99
N GLY A 23 7.67 -5.35 15.64
CA GLY A 23 7.12 -6.54 14.99
C GLY A 23 6.04 -6.25 13.96
N ASP A 24 5.29 -5.15 14.11
CA ASP A 24 4.25 -4.76 13.15
C ASP A 24 4.85 -4.38 11.79
N TYR A 25 6.12 -3.96 11.76
CA TYR A 25 6.80 -3.52 10.55
C TYR A 25 7.53 -4.65 9.84
N VAL A 26 7.57 -5.85 10.42
CA VAL A 26 8.19 -7.02 9.81
C VAL A 26 7.28 -7.56 8.71
N ASN A 27 7.77 -7.56 7.47
CA ASN A 27 7.05 -8.11 6.33
C ASN A 27 7.25 -9.63 6.21
N ARG A 28 6.59 -10.23 5.20
CA ARG A 28 6.69 -11.67 4.89
C ARG A 28 8.11 -12.16 4.56
N LYS A 29 9.07 -11.26 4.31
CA LYS A 29 10.48 -11.56 4.06
C LYS A 29 11.35 -11.36 5.31
N SER A 30 10.74 -11.18 6.47
CA SER A 30 11.43 -10.93 7.74
C SER A 30 12.29 -9.66 7.71
N CYS A 31 11.87 -8.63 6.97
CA CYS A 31 12.51 -7.32 6.94
C CYS A 31 11.55 -6.22 7.39
N HIS A 32 12.07 -5.18 8.03
CA HIS A 32 11.31 -3.99 8.39
C HIS A 32 10.96 -3.15 7.17
N SER A 33 9.69 -2.82 7.03
CA SER A 33 9.21 -1.98 5.93
C SER A 33 7.91 -1.27 6.28
N ILE A 34 7.64 -0.21 5.53
CA ILE A 34 6.30 0.36 5.38
C ILE A 34 5.71 -0.24 4.10
N ASN A 35 4.50 -0.78 4.16
CA ASN A 35 3.75 -1.16 2.98
C ASN A 35 3.05 0.09 2.41
N VAL A 36 3.35 0.43 1.16
CA VAL A 36 2.88 1.63 0.48
C VAL A 36 1.95 1.21 -0.65
N GLN A 37 0.71 1.66 -0.61
CA GLN A 37 -0.22 1.49 -1.72
C GLN A 37 0.03 2.58 -2.76
N ILE A 38 0.19 2.21 -4.02
CA ILE A 38 0.39 3.15 -5.13
C ILE A 38 -0.64 2.88 -6.22
N ILE A 39 -1.14 3.97 -6.84
CA ILE A 39 -1.97 3.89 -8.04
C ILE A 39 -1.27 4.57 -9.20
N CYS A 40 -1.22 3.88 -10.34
CA CYS A 40 -0.68 4.38 -11.60
C CYS A 40 -1.78 4.49 -12.66
N ASP A 41 -1.78 5.54 -13.49
CA ASP A 41 -2.63 5.58 -14.68
C ASP A 41 -1.95 4.90 -15.89
N ALA A 42 -2.66 4.85 -17.03
CA ALA A 42 -2.15 4.26 -18.26
C ALA A 42 -0.95 5.03 -18.88
N ALA A 43 -0.73 6.28 -18.46
CA ALA A 43 0.44 7.07 -18.84
C ALA A 43 1.62 6.89 -17.88
N ASN A 44 1.51 5.93 -16.94
CA ASN A 44 2.47 5.65 -15.87
C ASN A 44 2.65 6.83 -14.89
N LEU A 45 1.65 7.70 -14.77
CA LEU A 45 1.65 8.76 -13.76
C LEU A 45 1.09 8.22 -12.45
N ILE A 46 1.78 8.54 -11.35
CA ILE A 46 1.29 8.22 -10.01
C ILE A 46 0.14 9.16 -9.68
N THR A 47 -1.05 8.59 -9.48
CA THR A 47 -2.27 9.35 -9.19
C THR A 47 -2.67 9.30 -7.72
N ASN A 48 -2.16 8.33 -6.97
CA ASN A 48 -2.39 8.21 -5.53
C ASN A 48 -1.28 7.43 -4.83
N VAL A 49 -0.99 7.80 -3.58
CA VAL A 49 -0.05 7.12 -2.69
C VAL A 49 -0.60 7.10 -1.27
N GLU A 50 -0.64 5.93 -0.63
CA GLU A 50 -0.87 5.80 0.82
C GLU A 50 0.32 5.06 1.48
N ALA A 51 1.16 5.81 2.21
CA ALA A 51 2.41 5.32 2.79
C ALA A 51 2.38 5.27 4.34
N LYS A 52 1.35 4.65 4.90
CA LYS A 52 1.09 4.66 6.36
C LYS A 52 1.01 3.26 7.00
N TRP A 53 1.14 2.20 6.21
CA TRP A 53 0.83 0.85 6.67
C TRP A 53 2.08 0.12 7.15
N PRO A 54 2.06 -0.50 8.34
CA PRO A 54 3.15 -1.38 8.78
C PRO A 54 3.40 -2.52 7.79
N GLY A 55 4.65 -2.98 7.70
CA GLY A 55 5.08 -4.02 6.76
C GLY A 55 4.39 -5.38 6.94
N SER A 56 3.78 -5.65 8.08
CA SER A 56 2.96 -6.86 8.29
C SER A 56 1.58 -6.80 7.63
N VAL A 57 1.12 -5.61 7.23
CA VAL A 57 -0.24 -5.42 6.72
C VAL A 57 -0.37 -5.93 5.28
N HIS A 58 -1.40 -6.76 5.05
CA HIS A 58 -1.77 -7.27 3.74
C HIS A 58 -2.42 -6.20 2.84
N ASP A 59 -2.09 -6.24 1.55
CA ASP A 59 -2.59 -5.30 0.53
C ASP A 59 -4.13 -5.24 0.48
N ALA A 60 -4.80 -6.39 0.65
CA ALA A 60 -6.26 -6.45 0.69
C ALA A 60 -6.88 -5.62 1.84
N ARG A 61 -6.22 -5.59 3.00
CA ARG A 61 -6.64 -4.74 4.12
C ARG A 61 -6.37 -3.27 3.81
N MET A 62 -5.21 -2.97 3.22
CA MET A 62 -4.86 -1.59 2.84
C MET A 62 -5.88 -1.02 1.86
N TYR A 63 -6.24 -1.79 0.82
CA TYR A 63 -7.26 -1.39 -0.13
C TYR A 63 -8.59 -1.10 0.56
N ARG A 64 -9.10 -2.02 1.37
CA ARG A 64 -10.39 -1.87 2.07
C ARG A 64 -10.46 -0.63 2.96
N GLU A 65 -9.37 -0.31 3.65
CA GLU A 65 -9.28 0.85 4.55
C GLU A 65 -8.82 2.14 3.83
N SER A 66 -8.47 2.05 2.55
CA SER A 66 -8.04 3.22 1.77
C SER A 66 -9.23 4.13 1.48
N SER A 67 -8.94 5.41 1.34
CA SER A 67 -9.94 6.40 0.89
C SER A 67 -10.52 6.06 -0.49
N LEU A 68 -9.78 5.26 -1.28
CA LEU A 68 -10.15 4.82 -2.60
C LEU A 68 -11.29 3.79 -2.58
N SER A 69 -11.22 2.78 -1.69
CA SER A 69 -12.28 1.77 -1.60
C SER A 69 -13.64 2.42 -1.29
N ASN A 70 -13.67 3.47 -0.47
CA ASN A 70 -14.91 4.21 -0.19
C ASN A 70 -15.40 5.05 -1.38
N LYS A 71 -14.49 5.54 -2.24
CA LYS A 71 -14.85 6.34 -3.44
C LYS A 71 -15.44 5.50 -4.57
N PHE A 72 -15.11 4.20 -4.61
CA PHE A 72 -15.58 3.26 -5.61
C PHE A 72 -16.49 2.17 -5.04
N ALA A 73 -16.84 2.25 -3.76
CA ALA A 73 -17.91 1.46 -3.18
C ALA A 73 -19.25 1.95 -3.77
N CYS A 74 -20.00 1.02 -4.36
CA CYS A 74 -21.38 1.26 -4.77
C CYS A 74 -22.31 1.35 -3.56
#